data_AF-A0A2A5F5H4-F1
#
_entry.id   AF-A0A2A5F5H4-F1
#
_cell.length_a   1.000
_cell.length_b   1.000
_cell.length_c   1.000
_cell.angle_alpha   90.00
_cell.angle_beta   90.00
_cell.angle_gamma   90.00
#
_symmetry.space_group_name_H-M   'P 1'
#
loop_
_entity.id
_entity.type
_entity.pdbx_description
1 polymer ?
#
loop_
_entity_poly.entity_id
_entity_poly.type
_entity_poly.pdbx_seq_one_letter_code
_entity_poly.pdbx_strand_id
1 'polypeptide(L)'
;MRRSHIAAFVALTMSSALPVQAQNADAGEQIFSKCASCHQVGDGAKNRIGPVLTDVFGRPAGSFEGYKYGKSMLSAGEAGLIWTQENIVSYLFNPKDFLRAFLNDPKAKAKMTFRLKDEQDRRDVVAYLASLTVAMAAPTNGFCVTNQSELTHVFAVDAGDDGRKVQELAPGQSLCTTESDAPQNGFVSVFETLDSDEGCSRLITAGRVEGMIKYSDFDRCEWTSNSS
;
A
#
# COMPACT_ATOMS: atom_id res chain seq x y z
N MET A 1 8.59 21.61 -67.71
CA MET A 1 8.48 20.46 -66.80
C MET A 1 8.60 20.97 -65.37
N ARG A 2 7.49 21.10 -64.63
CA ARG A 2 7.44 21.66 -63.27
C ARG A 2 7.71 20.55 -62.24
N ARG A 3 8.66 20.78 -61.34
CA ARG A 3 9.05 19.89 -60.24
C ARG A 3 8.05 20.06 -59.09
N SER A 4 7.35 19.00 -58.72
CA SER A 4 6.48 18.97 -57.54
C SER A 4 7.30 18.61 -56.30
N HIS A 5 7.35 19.50 -55.32
CA HIS A 5 7.90 19.24 -53.99
C HIS A 5 6.79 18.70 -53.09
N ILE A 6 6.96 17.48 -52.57
CA ILE A 6 6.08 16.89 -51.55
C ILE A 6 6.62 17.34 -50.19
N ALA A 7 5.87 18.18 -49.49
CA ALA A 7 6.16 18.54 -48.10
C ALA A 7 5.55 17.49 -47.17
N ALA A 8 6.39 16.75 -46.44
CA ALA A 8 5.95 15.81 -45.42
C ALA A 8 5.65 16.58 -44.11
N PHE A 9 4.38 16.59 -43.69
CA PHE A 9 3.97 17.08 -42.38
C PHE A 9 4.25 15.99 -41.33
N VAL A 10 5.20 16.24 -40.44
CA VAL A 10 5.43 15.42 -39.24
C VAL A 10 4.41 15.87 -38.19
N ALA A 11 3.40 15.04 -37.94
CA ALA A 11 2.44 15.25 -36.86
C ALA A 11 3.07 14.81 -35.53
N LEU A 12 3.45 15.79 -34.69
CA LEU A 12 3.97 15.56 -33.34
C LEU A 12 2.79 15.29 -32.41
N THR A 13 2.54 14.02 -32.06
CA THR A 13 1.53 13.65 -31.07
C THR A 13 2.05 13.94 -29.67
N MET A 14 1.59 15.03 -29.05
CA MET A 14 1.79 15.27 -27.61
C MET A 14 0.93 14.27 -26.83
N SER A 15 1.58 13.28 -26.24
CA SER A 15 0.96 12.41 -25.23
C SER A 15 0.74 13.22 -23.95
N SER A 16 -0.49 13.63 -23.70
CA SER A 16 -0.89 14.21 -22.41
C SER A 16 -0.92 13.10 -21.37
N ALA A 17 0.10 13.03 -20.51
CA ALA A 17 0.02 12.26 -19.28
C ALA A 17 -0.99 12.95 -18.36
N LEU A 18 -2.08 12.25 -18.00
CA LEU A 18 -3.01 12.74 -16.99
C LEU A 18 -2.28 12.82 -15.63
N PRO A 19 -2.52 13.86 -14.82
CA PRO A 19 -1.93 13.93 -13.50
C PRO A 19 -2.50 12.79 -12.64
N VAL A 20 -1.64 11.86 -12.25
CA VAL A 20 -1.93 10.94 -11.14
C VAL A 20 -1.92 11.79 -9.86
N GLN A 21 -3.10 11.99 -9.27
CA GLN A 21 -3.19 12.65 -7.96
C GLN A 21 -2.63 11.70 -6.90
N ALA A 22 -1.69 12.22 -6.11
CA ALA A 22 -1.09 11.50 -4.99
C ALA A 22 -2.15 11.15 -3.95
N GLN A 23 -2.01 9.99 -3.32
CA GLN A 23 -2.89 9.53 -2.25
C GLN A 23 -2.66 10.37 -0.98
N ASN A 24 -3.72 10.72 -0.25
CA ASN A 24 -3.65 11.55 0.96
C ASN A 24 -4.31 10.86 2.17
N ALA A 25 -3.50 10.46 3.15
CA ALA A 25 -3.97 9.76 4.35
C ALA A 25 -4.86 10.63 5.26
N ASP A 26 -4.62 11.95 5.36
CA ASP A 26 -5.44 12.86 6.17
C ASP A 26 -6.83 13.06 5.55
N ALA A 27 -6.89 13.14 4.22
CA ALA A 27 -8.16 13.11 3.50
C ALA A 27 -8.85 11.74 3.67
N GLY A 28 -8.06 10.67 3.64
CA GLY A 28 -8.50 9.30 3.87
C GLY A 28 -9.16 9.08 5.23
N GLU A 29 -8.63 9.69 6.30
CA GLU A 29 -9.23 9.64 7.63
C GLU A 29 -10.64 10.24 7.64
N GLN A 30 -10.82 11.39 6.96
CA GLN A 30 -12.13 12.01 6.84
C GLN A 30 -13.09 11.13 6.04
N ILE A 31 -12.61 10.47 4.98
CA ILE A 31 -13.40 9.53 4.19
C ILE A 31 -13.77 8.29 5.00
N PHE A 32 -12.89 7.84 5.90
CA PHE A 32 -13.12 6.69 6.77
C PHE A 32 -14.32 6.88 7.70
N SER A 33 -14.76 8.12 7.97
CA SER A 33 -16.03 8.38 8.66
C SER A 33 -17.24 7.69 7.99
N LYS A 34 -17.21 7.51 6.66
CA LYS A 34 -18.22 6.77 5.89
C LYS A 34 -18.21 5.26 6.22
N CYS A 35 -17.06 4.74 6.63
CA CYS A 35 -16.82 3.33 6.98
C CYS A 35 -17.07 3.04 8.47
N ALA A 36 -16.89 4.03 9.34
CA ALA A 36 -16.93 3.91 10.81
C ALA A 36 -18.30 3.45 11.37
N SER A 37 -19.38 3.58 10.59
CA SER A 37 -20.69 3.04 10.93
C SER A 37 -20.70 1.50 11.01
N CYS A 38 -19.86 0.85 10.19
CA CYS A 38 -19.82 -0.59 10.06
C CYS A 38 -18.51 -1.21 10.55
N HIS A 39 -17.42 -0.46 10.48
CA HIS A 39 -16.07 -0.94 10.75
C HIS A 39 -15.41 -0.16 11.89
N GLN A 40 -14.41 -0.80 12.50
CA GLN A 40 -13.51 -0.17 13.46
C GLN A 40 -12.06 -0.46 13.06
N VAL A 41 -11.17 0.44 13.48
CA VAL A 41 -9.72 0.36 13.33
C VAL A 41 -9.05 0.79 14.63
N GLY A 42 -7.78 0.43 14.79
CA GLY A 42 -6.95 0.76 15.96
C GLY A 42 -7.14 -0.18 17.14
N ASP A 43 -6.54 0.20 18.26
CA ASP A 43 -6.43 -0.61 19.47
C ASP A 43 -7.79 -0.88 20.10
N GLY A 44 -8.03 -2.14 20.43
CA GLY A 44 -9.31 -2.56 21.02
C GLY A 44 -10.51 -2.49 20.06
N ALA A 45 -10.27 -2.35 18.76
CA ALA A 45 -11.31 -2.44 17.74
C ALA A 45 -12.07 -3.77 17.83
N LYS A 46 -13.39 -3.70 17.66
CA LYS A 46 -14.29 -4.86 17.75
C LYS A 46 -15.08 -5.01 16.46
N ASN A 47 -15.41 -6.26 16.15
CA ASN A 47 -16.34 -6.59 15.07
C ASN A 47 -17.70 -5.91 15.31
N ARG A 48 -18.26 -5.31 14.25
CA ARG A 48 -19.59 -4.67 14.25
C ARG A 48 -20.43 -5.25 13.10
N ILE A 49 -21.06 -4.39 12.31
CA ILE A 49 -21.75 -4.78 11.08
C ILE A 49 -20.75 -5.37 10.09
N GLY A 50 -19.55 -4.78 10.01
CA GLY A 50 -18.38 -5.29 9.30
C GLY A 50 -17.27 -5.78 10.26
N PRO A 51 -16.27 -6.52 9.73
CA PRO A 51 -15.09 -6.92 10.49
C PRO A 51 -14.21 -5.72 10.86
N VAL A 52 -13.31 -5.90 11.82
CA VAL A 52 -12.22 -4.95 12.08
C VAL A 52 -11.32 -4.81 10.85
N LEU A 53 -10.88 -3.58 10.57
CA LEU A 53 -10.02 -3.25 9.43
C LEU A 53 -8.57 -2.95 9.81
N THR A 54 -8.22 -2.98 11.10
CA THR A 54 -6.81 -3.02 11.54
C THR A 54 -6.10 -4.19 10.86
N ASP A 55 -4.90 -3.95 10.36
CA ASP A 55 -4.03 -4.92 9.66
C ASP A 55 -4.76 -5.68 8.55
N VAL A 56 -5.53 -4.95 7.73
CA VAL A 56 -6.26 -5.57 6.62
C VAL A 56 -5.35 -5.94 5.45
N PHE A 57 -4.25 -5.24 5.22
CA PHE A 57 -3.36 -5.53 4.08
C PHE A 57 -2.62 -6.85 4.27
N GLY A 58 -2.49 -7.62 3.19
CA GLY A 58 -1.90 -8.97 3.21
C GLY A 58 -2.80 -10.05 3.81
N ARG A 59 -3.92 -9.68 4.44
CA ARG A 59 -4.85 -10.63 5.06
C ARG A 59 -5.68 -11.36 3.99
N PRO A 60 -5.87 -12.69 4.08
CA PRO A 60 -6.82 -13.39 3.22
C PRO A 60 -8.25 -12.87 3.41
N ALA A 61 -9.02 -12.78 2.33
CA ALA A 61 -10.40 -12.36 2.41
C ALA A 61 -11.24 -13.31 3.28
N GLY A 62 -12.16 -12.76 4.08
CA GLY A 62 -13.03 -13.59 4.92
C GLY A 62 -12.35 -14.26 6.13
N SER A 63 -11.15 -13.83 6.54
CA SER A 63 -10.36 -14.52 7.56
C SER A 63 -10.27 -13.84 8.94
N PHE A 64 -10.81 -12.62 9.12
CA PHE A 64 -10.69 -11.95 10.43
C PHE A 64 -11.45 -12.72 11.51
N GLU A 65 -10.76 -12.98 12.63
CA GLU A 65 -11.27 -13.84 13.69
C GLU A 65 -12.56 -13.30 14.32
N GLY A 66 -13.47 -14.22 14.65
CA GLY A 66 -14.72 -13.89 15.33
C GLY A 66 -15.76 -13.14 14.49
N TYR A 67 -15.50 -12.83 13.20
CA TYR A 67 -16.48 -12.21 12.31
C TYR A 67 -17.21 -13.24 11.43
N LYS A 68 -18.54 -13.14 11.34
CA LYS A 68 -19.37 -14.04 10.53
C LYS A 68 -19.53 -13.56 9.09
N TYR A 69 -18.60 -13.96 8.23
CA TYR A 69 -18.62 -13.63 6.80
C TYR A 69 -19.80 -14.25 6.02
N GLY A 70 -20.02 -13.73 4.80
CA GLY A 70 -20.91 -14.35 3.82
C GLY A 70 -20.19 -15.43 3.03
N LYS A 71 -20.94 -16.40 2.49
CA LYS A 71 -20.38 -17.55 1.75
C LYS A 71 -19.41 -17.12 0.64
N SER A 72 -19.81 -16.16 -0.21
CA SER A 72 -18.95 -15.71 -1.31
C SER A 72 -17.66 -15.03 -0.85
N MET A 73 -17.65 -14.34 0.30
CA MET A 73 -16.42 -13.74 0.82
C MET A 73 -15.46 -14.82 1.34
N LEU A 74 -15.99 -15.85 2.02
CA LEU A 74 -15.19 -17.00 2.45
C LEU A 74 -14.61 -17.75 1.24
N SER A 75 -15.44 -18.07 0.24
CA SER A 75 -14.98 -18.72 -0.98
C SER A 75 -13.96 -17.90 -1.76
N ALA A 76 -14.03 -16.57 -1.72
CA ALA A 76 -13.01 -15.72 -2.34
C ALA A 76 -11.66 -15.85 -1.62
N GLY A 77 -11.67 -15.89 -0.28
CA GLY A 77 -10.47 -16.17 0.51
C GLY A 77 -9.88 -17.56 0.23
N GLU A 78 -10.73 -18.60 0.19
CA GLU A 78 -10.33 -19.97 -0.17
C GLU A 78 -9.75 -20.06 -1.60
N ALA A 79 -10.26 -19.25 -2.52
CA ALA A 79 -9.76 -19.11 -3.89
C ALA A 79 -8.51 -18.20 -4.00
N GLY A 80 -7.96 -17.72 -2.88
CA GLY A 80 -6.70 -16.98 -2.85
C GLY A 80 -6.82 -15.46 -2.91
N LEU A 81 -8.00 -14.87 -2.67
CA LEU A 81 -8.12 -13.41 -2.58
C LEU A 81 -7.35 -12.89 -1.36
N ILE A 82 -6.30 -12.11 -1.62
CA ILE A 82 -5.55 -11.36 -0.62
C ILE A 82 -5.91 -9.88 -0.70
N TRP A 83 -6.09 -9.24 0.46
CA TRP A 83 -6.33 -7.80 0.51
C TRP A 83 -5.04 -7.02 0.26
N THR A 84 -4.81 -6.65 -1.00
CA THR A 84 -3.82 -5.63 -1.40
C THR A 84 -4.50 -4.26 -1.49
N GLN A 85 -3.71 -3.20 -1.63
CA GLN A 85 -4.25 -1.85 -1.84
C GLN A 85 -5.16 -1.80 -3.07
N GLU A 86 -4.72 -2.38 -4.19
CA GLU A 86 -5.44 -2.41 -5.47
C GLU A 86 -6.75 -3.20 -5.36
N ASN A 87 -6.72 -4.34 -4.65
CA ASN A 87 -7.90 -5.16 -4.41
C ASN A 87 -8.91 -4.43 -3.53
N ILE A 88 -8.48 -3.70 -2.51
CA ILE A 88 -9.39 -2.90 -1.68
C ILE A 88 -9.97 -1.73 -2.49
N VAL A 89 -9.15 -0.98 -3.24
CA VAL A 89 -9.64 0.08 -4.14
C VAL A 89 -10.67 -0.48 -5.12
N SER A 90 -10.41 -1.62 -5.75
CA SER A 90 -11.34 -2.24 -6.70
C SER A 90 -12.63 -2.73 -6.02
N TYR A 91 -12.50 -3.35 -4.86
CA TYR A 91 -13.63 -3.85 -4.08
C TYR A 91 -14.56 -2.71 -3.60
N LEU A 92 -14.00 -1.59 -3.16
CA LEU A 92 -14.77 -0.43 -2.66
C LEU A 92 -15.65 0.22 -3.73
N PHE A 93 -15.29 0.14 -5.02
CA PHE A 93 -16.14 0.65 -6.10
C PHE A 93 -17.47 -0.12 -6.16
N ASN A 94 -17.40 -1.45 -6.09
CA ASN A 94 -18.56 -2.32 -6.15
C ASN A 94 -18.29 -3.72 -5.58
N PRO A 95 -18.55 -3.94 -4.28
CA PRO A 95 -18.23 -5.20 -3.61
C PRO A 95 -18.84 -6.44 -4.25
N LYS A 96 -20.09 -6.31 -4.70
CA LYS A 96 -20.84 -7.41 -5.30
C LYS A 96 -20.24 -7.82 -6.63
N ASP A 97 -19.96 -6.85 -7.50
CA ASP A 97 -19.48 -7.16 -8.84
C ASP A 97 -18.00 -7.56 -8.82
N PHE A 98 -17.21 -7.01 -7.87
CA PHE A 98 -15.86 -7.50 -7.58
C PHE A 98 -15.86 -8.99 -7.23
N LEU A 99 -16.68 -9.43 -6.27
CA LEU A 99 -16.73 -10.85 -5.87
C LEU A 99 -17.22 -11.76 -7.01
N ARG A 100 -18.17 -11.29 -7.83
CA ARG A 100 -18.64 -12.06 -9.00
C ARG A 100 -17.55 -12.25 -10.03
N ALA A 101 -16.78 -11.21 -10.31
CA ALA A 101 -15.66 -11.27 -11.23
C ALA A 101 -14.55 -12.17 -10.68
N PHE A 102 -14.13 -11.96 -9.43
CA PHE A 102 -13.06 -12.73 -8.80
C PHE A 102 -13.37 -14.23 -8.75
N LEU A 103 -14.61 -14.60 -8.38
CA LEU A 103 -15.03 -16.00 -8.28
C LEU A 103 -15.51 -16.60 -9.61
N ASN A 104 -15.63 -15.79 -10.66
CA ASN A 104 -16.36 -16.16 -11.88
C ASN A 104 -17.76 -16.75 -11.59
N ASP A 105 -18.48 -16.18 -10.60
CA ASP A 105 -19.81 -16.63 -10.17
C ASP A 105 -20.81 -15.47 -10.20
N PRO A 106 -21.78 -15.44 -11.14
CA PRO A 106 -22.78 -14.38 -11.22
C PRO A 106 -23.74 -14.33 -10.01
N LYS A 107 -23.82 -15.42 -9.23
CA LYS A 107 -24.65 -15.53 -8.03
C LYS A 107 -23.93 -15.09 -6.76
N ALA A 108 -22.63 -14.76 -6.84
CA ALA A 108 -21.88 -14.28 -5.69
C ALA A 108 -22.51 -13.02 -5.09
N LYS A 109 -22.47 -12.93 -3.76
CA LYS A 109 -23.09 -11.85 -2.97
C LYS A 109 -22.08 -11.23 -2.01
N ALA A 110 -22.00 -9.91 -2.01
CA ALA A 110 -21.36 -9.15 -0.94
C ALA A 110 -22.40 -8.81 0.14
N LYS A 111 -22.02 -8.98 1.42
CA LYS A 111 -22.82 -8.46 2.54
C LYS A 111 -22.68 -6.94 2.68
N MET A 112 -21.52 -6.40 2.30
CA MET A 112 -21.29 -4.96 2.23
C MET A 112 -22.02 -4.37 1.02
N THR A 113 -22.99 -3.50 1.27
CA THR A 113 -23.80 -2.83 0.23
C THR A 113 -23.29 -1.44 -0.13
N PHE A 114 -22.44 -0.86 0.73
CA PHE A 114 -21.81 0.44 0.49
C PHE A 114 -20.90 0.40 -0.74
N ARG A 115 -20.82 1.55 -1.43
CA ARG A 115 -19.97 1.78 -2.60
C ARG A 115 -19.35 3.15 -2.51
N LEU A 116 -18.05 3.24 -2.77
CA LEU A 116 -17.31 4.49 -2.87
C LEU A 116 -16.97 4.73 -4.33
N LYS A 117 -17.75 5.57 -5.01
CA LYS A 117 -17.69 5.73 -6.47
C LYS A 117 -16.48 6.53 -6.92
N ASP A 118 -16.15 7.57 -6.18
CA ASP A 118 -15.01 8.43 -6.46
C ASP A 118 -13.71 7.62 -6.30
N GLU A 119 -12.83 7.69 -7.28
CA GLU A 119 -11.59 6.91 -7.27
C GLU A 119 -10.56 7.48 -6.30
N GLN A 120 -10.46 8.81 -6.21
CA GLN A 120 -9.53 9.44 -5.29
C GLN A 120 -9.93 9.15 -3.85
N ASP A 121 -11.23 9.23 -3.53
CA ASP A 121 -11.74 8.85 -2.20
C ASP A 121 -11.34 7.41 -1.83
N ARG A 122 -11.37 6.48 -2.80
CA ARG A 122 -10.98 5.08 -2.56
C ARG A 122 -9.48 4.96 -2.30
N ARG A 123 -8.65 5.69 -3.04
CA ARG A 123 -7.20 5.67 -2.87
C ARG A 123 -6.81 6.30 -1.52
N ASP A 124 -7.41 7.44 -1.19
CA ASP A 124 -7.13 8.16 0.05
C ASP A 124 -7.53 7.33 1.29
N VAL A 125 -8.71 6.70 1.32
CA VAL A 125 -9.10 5.85 2.46
C VAL A 125 -8.22 4.60 2.57
N VAL A 126 -7.71 4.08 1.45
CA VAL A 126 -6.75 2.98 1.45
C VAL A 126 -5.40 3.44 2.00
N ALA A 127 -4.93 4.63 1.64
CA ALA A 127 -3.73 5.24 2.22
C ALA A 127 -3.87 5.46 3.74
N TYR A 128 -5.04 5.89 4.20
CA TYR A 128 -5.35 5.99 5.63
C TYR A 128 -5.33 4.61 6.31
N LEU A 129 -5.96 3.59 5.73
CA LEU A 129 -5.86 2.24 6.29
C LEU A 129 -4.40 1.78 6.34
N ALA A 130 -3.60 2.11 5.32
CA ALA A 130 -2.19 1.69 5.24
C ALA A 130 -1.34 2.37 6.32
N SER A 131 -1.64 3.63 6.65
CA SER A 131 -0.97 4.32 7.76
C SER A 131 -1.28 3.68 9.12
N LEU A 132 -2.41 2.99 9.25
CA LEU A 132 -2.80 2.25 10.47
C LEU A 132 -2.19 0.84 10.55
N THR A 133 -1.83 0.23 9.42
CA THR A 133 -1.31 -1.15 9.37
C THR A 133 0.18 -1.28 9.69
N VAL A 134 0.87 -0.15 9.89
CA VAL A 134 2.25 -0.12 10.38
C VAL A 134 2.33 0.79 11.61
N ALA A 135 1.40 0.59 12.54
CA ALA A 135 1.47 1.12 13.91
C ALA A 135 1.56 0.00 14.97
N MET A 136 1.38 -1.27 14.59
CA MET A 136 1.41 -2.42 15.51
C MET A 136 2.52 -3.42 15.13
N ALA A 137 3.78 -2.99 15.21
CA ALA A 137 4.99 -3.77 15.48
C ALA A 137 6.24 -3.04 14.95
N ALA A 138 6.41 -1.75 15.29
CA ALA A 138 7.77 -1.25 15.40
C ALA A 138 8.37 -1.95 16.63
N PRO A 139 9.45 -2.74 16.50
CA PRO A 139 10.21 -3.13 17.69
C PRO A 139 10.63 -1.83 18.38
N THR A 140 10.35 -1.70 19.68
CA THR A 140 10.63 -0.48 20.46
C THR A 140 12.11 -0.07 20.41
N ASN A 141 12.98 -1.00 20.00
CA ASN A 141 14.41 -0.84 19.94
C ASN A 141 15.01 -1.09 18.54
N GLY A 142 14.20 -1.30 17.49
CA GLY A 142 14.69 -1.60 16.13
C GLY A 142 14.23 -0.60 15.06
N PHE A 143 14.66 -0.84 13.83
CA PHE A 143 14.28 -0.04 12.66
C PHE A 143 13.25 -0.75 11.80
N CYS A 144 12.26 0.00 11.30
CA CYS A 144 11.31 -0.48 10.30
C CYS A 144 11.22 0.50 9.13
N VAL A 145 11.30 -0.03 7.91
CA VAL A 145 11.04 0.71 6.68
C VAL A 145 9.90 0.06 5.90
N THR A 146 9.01 0.87 5.35
CA THR A 146 7.89 0.43 4.51
C THR A 146 8.05 1.00 3.10
N ASN A 147 7.79 0.16 2.09
CA ASN A 147 7.61 0.66 0.73
C ASN A 147 6.21 1.25 0.58
N GLN A 148 6.09 2.57 0.54
CA GLN A 148 4.84 3.29 0.31
C GLN A 148 4.73 3.82 -1.13
N SER A 149 5.68 3.46 -1.99
CA SER A 149 5.59 3.77 -3.41
C SER A 149 4.70 2.76 -4.15
N GLU A 150 4.42 3.07 -5.40
CA GLU A 150 3.55 2.26 -6.27
C GLU A 150 4.31 1.10 -6.95
N LEU A 151 5.64 1.00 -6.78
CA LEU A 151 6.48 0.00 -7.44
C LEU A 151 7.24 -0.86 -6.43
N THR A 152 7.65 -2.06 -6.86
CA THR A 152 8.52 -2.93 -6.06
C THR A 152 9.95 -2.41 -6.15
N HIS A 153 10.64 -2.36 -5.01
CA HIS A 153 12.03 -1.93 -4.91
C HIS A 153 12.81 -2.80 -3.93
N VAL A 154 14.13 -2.77 -4.03
CA VAL A 154 15.03 -3.45 -3.09
C VAL A 154 15.36 -2.52 -1.95
N PHE A 155 15.02 -2.92 -0.72
CA PHE A 155 15.38 -2.20 0.50
C PHE A 155 16.51 -2.93 1.20
N ALA A 156 17.53 -2.17 1.59
CA ALA A 156 18.63 -2.64 2.41
C ALA A 156 18.70 -1.83 3.69
N VAL A 157 18.55 -2.49 4.84
CA VAL A 157 18.64 -1.87 6.16
C VAL A 157 19.93 -2.30 6.85
N ASP A 158 20.73 -1.31 7.22
CA ASP A 158 21.98 -1.45 7.97
C ASP A 158 21.73 -1.01 9.42
N ALA A 159 21.65 -1.99 10.33
CA ALA A 159 21.23 -1.79 11.72
C ALA A 159 22.34 -2.04 12.76
N GLY A 160 23.59 -1.70 12.44
CA GLY A 160 24.74 -1.94 13.32
C GLY A 160 25.35 -3.33 13.14
N ASP A 161 25.73 -3.97 14.24
CA ASP A 161 26.62 -5.16 14.24
C ASP A 161 25.96 -6.44 13.66
N ASP A 162 24.63 -6.47 13.53
CA ASP A 162 23.87 -7.62 13.01
C ASP A 162 23.81 -7.72 11.49
N GLY A 163 24.51 -6.80 10.81
CA GLY A 163 24.70 -6.81 9.37
C GLY A 163 23.51 -6.29 8.56
N ARG A 164 23.74 -6.21 7.25
CA ARG A 164 22.81 -5.66 6.26
C ARG A 164 21.69 -6.65 5.94
N LYS A 165 20.44 -6.27 6.19
CA LYS A 165 19.26 -7.02 5.70
C LYS A 165 18.81 -6.44 4.37
N VAL A 166 18.68 -7.28 3.35
CA VAL A 166 18.24 -6.86 2.01
C VAL A 166 16.98 -7.64 1.62
N GLN A 167 15.95 -6.93 1.15
CA GLN A 167 14.70 -7.55 0.70
C GLN A 167 14.03 -6.72 -0.40
N GLU A 168 13.45 -7.39 -1.40
CA GLU A 168 12.48 -6.78 -2.30
C GLU A 168 11.15 -6.57 -1.58
N LEU A 169 10.69 -5.32 -1.52
CA LEU A 169 9.42 -4.95 -0.92
C LEU A 169 8.48 -4.48 -2.03
N ALA A 170 7.36 -5.19 -2.19
CA ALA A 170 6.22 -4.71 -2.96
C ALA A 170 5.53 -3.54 -2.22
N PRO A 171 4.67 -2.76 -2.91
CA PRO A 171 3.87 -1.70 -2.27
C PRO A 171 3.15 -2.18 -1.01
N GLY A 172 3.36 -1.47 0.09
CA GLY A 172 2.80 -1.76 1.42
C GLY A 172 3.57 -2.79 2.25
N GLN A 173 4.64 -3.41 1.73
CA GLN A 173 5.48 -4.31 2.52
C GLN A 173 6.53 -3.55 3.35
N SER A 174 6.89 -4.12 4.49
CA SER A 174 7.87 -3.57 5.41
C SER A 174 9.03 -4.53 5.68
N LEU A 175 10.22 -3.97 5.85
CA LEU A 175 11.41 -4.65 6.37
C LEU A 175 11.74 -4.09 7.76
N CYS A 176 11.73 -4.96 8.76
CA CYS A 176 12.00 -4.61 10.15
C CYS A 176 13.21 -5.39 10.71
N THR A 177 13.93 -4.75 11.63
CA THR A 177 15.05 -5.32 12.39
C THR A 177 14.65 -5.48 13.85
N THR A 178 15.13 -6.52 14.52
CA THR A 178 14.73 -6.84 15.90
C THR A 178 15.97 -6.94 16.76
N GLU A 179 16.36 -5.85 17.41
CA GLU A 179 17.52 -5.84 18.31
C GLU A 179 17.20 -4.98 19.53
N SER A 180 17.66 -5.42 20.70
CA SER A 180 17.50 -4.66 21.95
C SER A 180 18.60 -3.61 22.13
N ASP A 181 19.71 -3.73 21.39
CA ASP A 181 20.94 -2.93 21.52
C ASP A 181 21.29 -2.15 20.24
N ALA A 182 20.34 -2.03 19.29
CA ALA A 182 20.58 -1.32 18.04
C ALA A 182 21.09 0.12 18.31
N PRO A 183 22.09 0.60 17.54
CA PRO A 183 22.53 1.98 17.66
C PRO A 183 21.34 2.92 17.45
N GLN A 184 21.36 4.10 18.09
CA GLN A 184 20.24 5.05 17.98
C GLN A 184 19.88 5.39 16.51
N ASN A 185 20.86 5.33 15.62
CA ASN A 185 20.71 5.59 14.20
C ASN A 185 21.23 4.41 13.37
N GLY A 186 20.56 4.16 12.24
CA GLY A 186 20.97 3.22 11.21
C GLY A 186 20.85 3.87 9.82
N PHE A 187 21.01 3.06 8.79
CA PHE A 187 20.79 3.49 7.41
C PHE A 187 19.82 2.57 6.69
N VAL A 188 19.01 3.15 5.83
CA VAL A 188 18.31 2.42 4.77
C VAL A 188 18.81 2.90 3.42
N SER A 189 19.07 1.96 2.52
CA SER A 189 19.29 2.21 1.10
C SER A 189 18.17 1.55 0.31
N VAL A 190 17.70 2.21 -0.74
CA VAL A 190 16.71 1.68 -1.67
C VAL A 190 17.28 1.70 -3.08
N PHE A 191 17.05 0.63 -3.81
CA PHE A 191 17.47 0.44 -5.18
C PHE A 191 16.28 0.05 -6.05
N GLU A 192 16.33 0.43 -7.32
CA GLU A 192 15.29 0.01 -8.27
C GLU A 192 15.25 -1.52 -8.37
N THR A 193 16.42 -2.17 -8.48
CA THR A 193 16.59 -3.61 -8.62
C THR A 193 17.83 -4.10 -7.86
N LEU A 194 18.05 -5.42 -7.76
CA LEU A 194 19.23 -6.00 -7.12
C LEU A 194 20.55 -5.68 -7.84
N ASP A 195 20.49 -5.41 -9.14
CA ASP A 195 21.65 -5.14 -9.99
C ASP A 195 21.90 -3.63 -10.18
N SER A 196 21.13 -2.78 -9.51
CA SER A 196 21.29 -1.32 -9.60
C SER A 196 22.55 -0.87 -8.86
N ASP A 197 23.46 -0.19 -9.57
CA ASP A 197 24.69 0.38 -9.00
C ASP A 197 24.44 1.67 -8.18
N GLU A 198 23.30 2.31 -8.41
CA GLU A 198 22.89 3.57 -7.79
C GLU A 198 21.52 3.43 -7.14
N GLY A 199 21.30 4.23 -6.10
CA GLY A 199 20.04 4.22 -5.35
C GLY A 199 19.90 5.48 -4.52
N CYS A 200 19.08 5.39 -3.47
CA CYS A 200 18.92 6.46 -2.50
C CYS A 200 19.09 5.92 -1.09
N SER A 201 19.69 6.72 -0.22
CA SER A 201 19.90 6.35 1.18
C SER A 201 19.34 7.39 2.14
N ARG A 202 18.98 6.94 3.35
CA ARG A 202 18.46 7.78 4.43
C ARG A 202 18.94 7.29 5.78
N LEU A 203 19.23 8.25 6.66
CA LEU A 203 19.43 7.99 8.09
C LEU A 203 18.09 7.66 8.74
N ILE A 204 18.05 6.56 9.48
CA ILE A 204 16.86 6.10 10.19
C ILE A 204 17.14 6.04 11.69
N THR A 205 16.11 6.25 12.51
CA THR A 205 16.24 6.27 13.97
C THR A 205 15.45 5.11 14.57
N ALA A 206 16.02 4.45 15.57
CA ALA A 206 15.37 3.33 16.24
C ALA A 206 14.04 3.77 16.87
N GLY A 207 13.02 2.93 16.79
CA GLY A 207 11.66 3.28 17.24
C GLY A 207 10.91 4.28 16.34
N ARG A 208 11.42 4.57 15.13
CA ARG A 208 10.63 5.25 14.09
C ARG A 208 10.32 4.30 12.94
N VAL A 209 9.17 4.55 12.31
CA VAL A 209 8.79 3.89 11.07
C VAL A 209 9.01 4.88 9.94
N GLU A 210 9.87 4.49 9.00
CA GLU A 210 10.16 5.28 7.80
C GLU A 210 9.38 4.69 6.63
N GLY A 211 8.78 5.54 5.80
CA GLY A 211 8.06 5.13 4.59
C GLY A 211 8.69 5.78 3.37
N MET A 212 9.13 4.99 2.39
CA MET A 212 9.54 5.55 1.10
C MET A 212 8.31 5.76 0.22
N ILE A 213 7.94 7.01 -0.04
CA ILE A 213 6.77 7.38 -0.84
C ILE A 213 7.09 7.34 -2.33
N LYS A 214 8.32 7.71 -2.71
CA LYS A 214 8.75 7.77 -4.10
C LYS A 214 10.23 7.50 -4.24
N TYR A 215 10.54 6.58 -5.15
CA TYR A 215 11.91 6.29 -5.56
C TYR A 215 12.47 7.38 -6.49
N SER A 216 13.75 7.71 -6.32
CA SER A 216 14.50 8.62 -7.18
C SER A 216 15.99 8.42 -6.93
N ASP A 217 16.74 8.26 -8.02
CA ASP A 217 18.19 8.03 -7.95
C ASP A 217 18.96 9.21 -7.34
N PHE A 218 20.20 8.94 -6.93
CA PHE A 218 21.14 9.90 -6.36
C PHE A 218 20.65 10.54 -5.05
N ASP A 219 20.19 9.73 -4.11
CA ASP A 219 19.75 10.16 -2.77
C ASP A 219 18.56 11.13 -2.75
N ARG A 220 17.69 11.10 -3.78
CA ARG A 220 16.54 12.01 -3.91
C ARG A 220 15.18 11.36 -3.63
N CYS A 221 15.15 10.20 -3.00
CA CYS A 221 13.89 9.57 -2.62
C CYS A 221 13.07 10.47 -1.69
N GLU A 222 11.75 10.40 -1.83
CA GLU A 222 10.81 11.11 -0.97
C GLU A 222 10.32 10.15 0.13
N TRP A 223 10.32 10.62 1.38
CA TRP A 223 10.10 9.80 2.56
C TRP A 223 9.11 10.44 3.52
N THR A 224 8.43 9.61 4.30
CA THR A 224 7.73 10.01 5.52
C THR A 224 8.37 9.38 6.75
N SER A 225 8.27 10.05 7.89
CA SER A 225 8.69 9.54 9.20
C SER A 225 7.50 9.63 10.15
N ASN A 226 7.09 8.47 10.68
CA ASN A 226 6.10 8.42 11.75
C ASN A 226 6.78 7.97 13.04
N SER A 227 6.44 8.63 14.15
CA SER A 227 6.75 8.12 15.49
C SER A 227 5.87 6.90 15.76
N SER A 228 6.47 5.81 16.23
CA SER A 228 5.75 4.67 16.80
C SER A 228 4.91 5.07 18.01
#